data_AF-A0A8C8YD39-F1
#
_entry.id   AF-A0A8C8YD39-F1
#
_cell.length_a   1.000
_cell.length_b   1.000
_cell.length_c   1.000
_cell.angle_alpha   90.00
_cell.angle_beta   90.00
_cell.angle_gamma   90.00
#
_symmetry.space_group_name_H-M   'P 1'
#
loop_
_entity.id
_entity.type
_entity.pdbx_description
1 polymer ?
#
loop_
_entity_poly.entity_id
_entity_poly.type
_entity_poly.pdbx_seq_one_letter_code
_entity_poly.pdbx_strand_id
1 'polypeptide(L)'
;TLIPGVNSKKKQMCFDWGPGEMLVCETSFNKKEKPEMVPNCPFIYIIRKDVDVYSQILRKLFNESHGIFVGLQRIEEELTGKSRKAQLVRVSKNYRSVIRACMEEMHQVAIAAKDPASGRQFSSQVSILSAMELIWNLCEILFIEVAPGDIGPNV
;
A
#
# COMPACT_ATOMS: atom_id res chain seq x y z
N THR A 1 9.71 13.54 3.16
CA THR A 1 10.86 13.09 2.36
C THR A 1 11.69 14.29 1.96
N LEU A 2 12.99 14.28 2.25
CA LEU A 2 13.95 15.26 1.71
C LEU A 2 14.13 14.98 0.22
N ILE A 3 14.06 16.02 -0.62
CA ILE A 3 14.30 15.89 -2.07
C ILE A 3 15.82 15.97 -2.27
N PRO A 4 16.48 14.89 -2.71
CA PRO A 4 17.94 14.87 -2.87
C PRO A 4 18.38 15.96 -3.86
N GLY A 5 19.41 16.72 -3.51
CA GLY A 5 19.99 17.75 -4.37
C GLY A 5 19.31 19.12 -4.34
N VAL A 6 18.17 19.29 -3.65
CA VAL A 6 17.49 20.58 -3.52
C VAL A 6 17.94 21.32 -2.25
N ASN A 7 18.42 22.55 -2.41
CA ASN A 7 18.76 23.41 -1.27
C ASN A 7 17.52 24.16 -0.76
N SER A 8 16.86 23.59 0.25
CA SER A 8 15.63 24.15 0.86
C SER A 8 15.79 25.54 1.48
N LYS A 9 17.03 26.04 1.66
CA LYS A 9 17.30 27.34 2.27
C LYS A 9 17.55 28.48 1.27
N LYS A 10 17.70 28.20 -0.03
CA LYS A 10 18.25 29.20 -0.98
C LYS A 10 17.37 29.59 -2.16
N LYS A 11 16.31 28.87 -2.51
CA LYS A 11 15.48 29.19 -3.69
C LYS A 11 14.01 28.77 -3.54
N GLN A 12 13.10 29.51 -4.20
CA GLN A 12 11.68 29.21 -4.26
C GLN A 12 11.43 27.99 -5.16
N MET A 13 10.58 27.05 -4.77
CA MET A 13 10.34 25.83 -5.54
C MET A 13 9.00 25.90 -6.28
N CYS A 14 8.96 25.44 -7.53
CA CYS A 14 7.73 25.05 -8.22
C CYS A 14 7.53 23.54 -8.15
N PHE A 15 6.27 23.14 -8.15
CA PHE A 15 5.89 21.76 -8.37
C PHE A 15 4.74 21.72 -9.37
N ASP A 16 4.73 20.68 -10.19
CA ASP A 16 3.61 20.37 -11.07
C ASP A 16 3.29 18.88 -10.98
N TRP A 17 2.01 18.54 -11.13
CA TRP A 17 1.53 17.17 -11.04
C TRP A 17 1.34 16.59 -12.43
N GLY A 18 2.13 15.58 -12.76
CA GLY A 18 1.88 14.71 -13.91
C GLY A 18 0.91 13.57 -13.56
N PRO A 19 0.47 12.78 -14.56
CA PRO A 19 -0.49 11.68 -14.37
C PRO A 19 -0.04 10.53 -13.43
N GLY A 20 1.24 10.49 -13.01
CA GLY A 20 1.79 9.50 -12.07
C GLY A 20 3.15 9.89 -11.47
N GLU A 21 3.58 11.14 -11.67
CA GLU A 21 4.84 11.66 -11.15
C GLU A 21 4.64 13.11 -10.74
N MET A 22 5.34 13.55 -9.69
CA MET A 22 5.36 14.95 -9.30
C MET A 22 6.68 15.56 -9.79
N LEU A 23 6.59 16.57 -10.65
CA LEU A 23 7.75 17.32 -11.11
C LEU A 23 8.03 18.43 -10.11
N VAL A 24 9.30 18.62 -9.76
CA VAL A 24 9.75 19.71 -8.89
C VAL A 24 10.89 20.45 -9.56
N CYS A 25 10.80 21.76 -9.58
CA CYS A 25 11.74 22.64 -10.24
C CYS A 25 12.16 23.76 -9.28
N GLU A 26 13.44 24.13 -9.29
CA GLU A 26 13.86 25.38 -8.66
C GLU A 26 13.35 26.55 -9.49
N THR A 27 12.87 27.61 -8.85
CA THR A 27 12.45 28.86 -9.51
C THR A 27 13.15 30.07 -8.93
N SER A 28 13.27 31.11 -9.74
CA SER A 28 13.74 32.43 -9.36
C SER A 28 12.63 33.48 -9.53
N PHE A 29 11.39 33.20 -9.10
CA PHE A 29 10.30 34.18 -9.15
C PHE A 29 10.47 35.25 -8.07
N ASN A 30 11.41 36.17 -8.26
CA ASN A 30 11.49 37.38 -7.44
C ASN A 30 10.36 38.35 -7.85
N LYS A 31 9.43 38.61 -6.95
CA LYS A 31 8.26 39.51 -7.16
C LYS A 31 8.63 41.00 -7.37
N LYS A 32 9.91 41.37 -7.45
CA LYS A 32 10.37 42.77 -7.34
C LYS A 32 11.31 43.32 -8.42
N GLU A 33 11.69 42.57 -9.45
CA GLU A 33 12.63 43.10 -10.47
C GLU A 33 12.18 42.85 -11.92
N LYS A 34 12.55 43.80 -12.79
CA LYS A 34 12.24 43.82 -14.23
C LYS A 34 12.73 42.54 -14.93
N PRO A 35 12.05 42.08 -16.00
CA PRO A 35 12.38 40.83 -16.66
C PRO A 35 13.61 41.01 -17.55
N GLU A 36 14.81 40.85 -16.99
CA GLU A 36 16.01 40.58 -17.78
C GLU A 36 16.33 39.08 -17.74
N MET A 37 16.61 38.57 -18.92
CA MET A 37 16.35 37.22 -19.38
C MET A 37 17.56 36.31 -19.20
N VAL A 38 17.54 35.41 -18.21
CA VAL A 38 18.12 34.05 -18.30
C VAL A 38 17.28 33.12 -17.42
N PRO A 39 16.68 32.03 -17.95
CA PRO A 39 16.00 31.04 -17.11
C PRO A 39 17.06 30.27 -16.30
N ASN A 40 17.29 30.68 -15.06
CA ASN A 40 18.26 30.04 -14.17
C ASN A 40 17.64 28.85 -13.43
N CYS A 41 17.07 27.90 -14.19
CA CYS A 41 16.49 26.66 -13.67
C CYS A 41 17.22 25.46 -14.28
N PRO A 42 18.47 25.17 -13.87
CA PRO A 42 19.29 24.12 -14.50
C PRO A 42 18.83 22.69 -14.19
N PHE A 43 17.95 22.50 -13.19
CA PHE A 43 17.56 21.16 -12.73
C PHE A 43 16.05 21.03 -12.56
N ILE A 44 15.50 19.99 -13.19
CA ILE A 44 14.14 19.47 -12.96
C ILE A 44 14.30 18.14 -12.22
N TYR A 45 13.64 18.01 -11.08
CA TYR A 45 13.62 16.82 -10.26
C TYR A 45 12.31 16.07 -10.46
N ILE A 46 12.40 14.81 -10.88
CA ILE A 46 11.24 13.93 -10.99
C ILE A 46 11.08 13.21 -9.66
N ILE A 47 9.95 13.41 -9.00
CA ILE A 47 9.62 12.75 -7.74
C ILE A 47 8.55 11.70 -8.01
N ARG A 48 8.96 10.44 -7.89
CA ARG A 48 8.03 9.30 -7.88
C ARG A 48 7.50 9.12 -6.47
N LYS A 49 6.22 9.41 -6.26
CA LYS A 49 5.53 9.11 -4.99
C LYS A 49 5.00 7.68 -4.94
N ASP A 50 4.91 7.01 -6.08
CA ASP A 50 4.10 5.80 -6.24
C ASP A 50 4.93 4.52 -6.16
N VAL A 51 6.00 4.51 -5.35
CA VAL A 51 6.91 3.36 -5.21
C VAL A 51 6.15 2.06 -4.93
N ASP A 52 5.04 2.15 -4.19
CA ASP A 52 4.17 1.02 -3.87
C ASP A 52 3.34 0.51 -5.06
N VAL A 53 2.88 1.39 -5.97
CA VAL A 53 2.11 1.03 -7.17
C VAL A 53 3.00 0.33 -8.22
N TYR A 54 4.30 0.62 -8.21
CA TYR A 54 5.29 -0.02 -9.06
C TYR A 54 5.85 -1.33 -8.49
N SER A 55 5.65 -1.62 -7.20
CA SER A 55 6.07 -2.89 -6.60
C SER A 55 5.31 -4.05 -7.23
N GLN A 56 6.04 -4.97 -7.86
CA GLN A 56 5.47 -6.16 -8.50
C GLN A 56 4.75 -7.05 -7.47
N ILE A 57 5.28 -7.14 -6.25
CA ILE A 57 4.71 -7.94 -5.17
C ILE A 57 3.41 -7.32 -4.67
N LEU A 58 3.38 -6.00 -4.46
CA LEU A 58 2.14 -5.32 -4.06
C LEU A 58 1.07 -5.40 -5.14
N ARG A 59 1.43 -5.26 -6.41
CA ARG A 59 0.48 -5.43 -7.52
C ARG A 59 -0.12 -6.84 -7.55
N LYS A 60 0.71 -7.87 -7.34
CA LYS A 60 0.27 -9.26 -7.22
C LYS A 60 -0.69 -9.43 -6.04
N LEU A 61 -0.32 -8.91 -4.87
CA LEU A 61 -1.17 -8.89 -3.67
C LEU A 61 -2.55 -8.29 -3.98
N PHE A 62 -2.60 -7.11 -4.59
CA PHE A 62 -3.86 -6.44 -4.91
C PHE A 62 -4.71 -7.24 -5.90
N ASN A 63 -4.09 -7.79 -6.95
CA ASN A 63 -4.80 -8.57 -7.96
C ASN A 63 -5.37 -9.87 -7.38
N GLU A 64 -4.59 -10.60 -6.58
CA GLU A 64 -5.06 -11.82 -5.92
C GLU A 64 -6.17 -11.50 -4.91
N SER A 65 -5.99 -10.46 -4.09
CA SER A 65 -6.99 -10.01 -3.13
C SER A 65 -8.30 -9.59 -3.80
N HIS A 66 -8.21 -8.82 -4.88
CA HIS A 66 -9.35 -8.42 -5.69
C HIS A 66 -10.09 -9.64 -6.25
N GLY A 67 -9.35 -10.62 -6.80
CA GLY A 67 -9.94 -11.88 -7.28
C GLY A 67 -10.70 -12.64 -6.20
N ILE A 68 -10.17 -12.66 -4.97
CA ILE A 68 -10.82 -13.29 -3.82
C ILE A 68 -12.15 -12.60 -3.49
N PHE A 69 -12.16 -11.26 -3.42
CA PHE A 69 -13.37 -10.52 -3.04
C PHE A 69 -14.43 -10.50 -4.14
N VAL A 70 -14.04 -10.38 -5.41
CA VAL A 70 -14.97 -10.54 -6.54
C VAL A 70 -15.53 -11.96 -6.58
N GLY A 71 -14.70 -12.97 -6.30
CA GLY A 71 -15.15 -14.35 -6.15
C GLY A 71 -16.17 -14.52 -5.04
N LEU A 72 -15.98 -13.85 -3.90
CA LEU A 72 -16.92 -13.87 -2.77
C LEU A 72 -18.27 -13.26 -3.14
N GLN A 73 -18.32 -12.15 -3.86
CA GLN A 73 -19.58 -11.50 -4.27
C GLN A 73 -20.47 -12.47 -5.08
N ARG A 74 -19.88 -13.24 -5.99
CA ARG A 74 -20.61 -14.25 -6.79
C ARG A 74 -21.17 -15.39 -5.93
N ILE A 75 -20.48 -15.74 -4.84
CA ILE A 75 -20.88 -16.82 -3.93
C ILE A 75 -21.97 -16.35 -2.96
N GLU A 76 -21.97 -15.07 -2.57
CA GLU A 76 -22.95 -14.51 -1.64
C GLU A 76 -24.37 -14.46 -2.23
N GLU A 77 -24.47 -14.24 -3.55
CA GLU A 77 -25.73 -14.29 -4.30
C GLU A 77 -26.39 -15.69 -4.26
N GLU A 78 -25.63 -16.77 -4.00
CA GLU A 78 -26.09 -18.16 -4.10
C GLU A 78 -26.38 -18.86 -2.76
N LEU A 79 -26.00 -18.32 -1.59
CA LEU A 79 -25.94 -19.12 -0.33
C LEU A 79 -26.80 -18.64 0.83
N THR A 80 -27.55 -19.57 1.45
CA THR A 80 -28.30 -19.39 2.71
C THR A 80 -27.60 -20.03 3.92
N GLY A 81 -27.59 -19.34 5.06
CA GLY A 81 -27.29 -19.94 6.38
C GLY A 81 -25.88 -20.54 6.59
N LYS A 82 -25.81 -21.77 7.12
CA LYS A 82 -24.56 -22.41 7.62
C LYS A 82 -23.48 -22.61 6.56
N SER A 83 -23.85 -22.75 5.28
CA SER A 83 -22.89 -22.81 4.17
C SER A 83 -22.12 -21.49 4.01
N ARG A 84 -22.76 -20.35 4.28
CA ARG A 84 -22.17 -19.01 4.20
C ARG A 84 -21.02 -18.83 5.18
N LYS A 85 -21.18 -19.24 6.46
CA LYS A 85 -20.10 -19.15 7.47
C LYS A 85 -18.87 -19.96 7.04
N ALA A 86 -19.07 -21.20 6.59
CA ALA A 86 -17.96 -22.04 6.14
C ALA A 86 -17.22 -21.44 4.93
N GLN A 87 -17.95 -20.82 4.00
CA GLN A 87 -17.36 -20.12 2.85
C GLN A 87 -16.60 -18.86 3.27
N LEU A 88 -17.14 -18.06 4.19
CA LEU A 88 -16.45 -16.88 4.71
C LEU A 88 -15.14 -17.25 5.40
N VAL A 89 -15.11 -18.32 6.21
CA VAL A 89 -13.87 -18.83 6.81
C VAL A 89 -12.88 -19.26 5.73
N ARG A 90 -13.35 -19.97 4.69
CA ARG A 90 -12.49 -20.40 3.58
C ARG A 90 -11.88 -19.21 2.83
N VAL A 91 -12.70 -18.20 2.50
CA VAL A 91 -12.28 -16.97 1.81
C VAL A 91 -11.29 -16.19 2.67
N SER A 92 -11.57 -16.05 3.97
CA SER A 92 -10.70 -15.38 4.92
C SER A 92 -9.33 -16.06 5.05
N LYS A 93 -9.30 -17.40 5.13
CA LYS A 93 -8.05 -18.17 5.11
C LYS A 93 -7.27 -17.98 3.82
N ASN A 94 -7.96 -17.96 2.68
CA ASN A 94 -7.32 -17.73 1.39
C ASN A 94 -6.67 -16.33 1.32
N TYR A 95 -7.40 -15.29 1.72
CA TYR A 95 -6.86 -13.92 1.77
C TYR A 95 -5.63 -13.80 2.68
N ARG A 96 -5.67 -14.40 3.88
CA ARG A 96 -4.49 -14.46 4.77
C ARG A 96 -3.31 -15.19 4.13
N SER A 97 -3.56 -16.31 3.45
CA SER A 97 -2.51 -17.05 2.72
C SER A 97 -1.81 -16.16 1.67
N VAL A 98 -2.58 -15.36 0.94
CA VAL A 98 -2.06 -14.42 -0.06
C VAL A 98 -1.23 -13.31 0.58
N ILE A 99 -1.68 -12.72 1.70
CA ILE A 99 -0.89 -11.74 2.46
C ILE A 99 0.44 -12.35 2.91
N ARG A 100 0.42 -13.57 3.48
CA ARG A 100 1.64 -14.25 3.95
C ARG A 100 2.61 -14.57 2.83
N ALA A 101 2.13 -15.09 1.70
CA ALA A 101 2.97 -15.35 0.54
C ALA A 101 3.65 -14.08 0.04
N CYS A 102 2.93 -12.96 0.01
CA CYS A 102 3.50 -11.67 -0.38
C CYS A 102 4.51 -11.13 0.64
N MET A 103 4.25 -11.26 1.95
CA MET A 103 5.21 -10.88 3.00
C MET A 103 6.50 -11.69 2.90
N GLU A 104 6.39 -13.01 2.69
CA GLU A 104 7.54 -13.89 2.51
C GLU A 104 8.35 -13.48 1.26
N GLU A 105 7.67 -13.24 0.13
CA GLU A 105 8.31 -12.80 -1.11
C GLU A 105 9.05 -11.46 -0.92
N MET A 106 8.45 -10.49 -0.21
CA MET A 106 9.11 -9.23 0.14
C MET A 106 10.33 -9.44 1.04
N HIS A 107 10.25 -10.36 2.00
CA HIS A 107 11.37 -10.67 2.89
C HIS A 107 12.55 -11.26 2.12
N GLN A 108 12.28 -12.21 1.21
CA GLN A 108 13.30 -12.81 0.36
C GLN A 108 13.97 -11.76 -0.56
N VAL A 109 13.20 -10.87 -1.16
CA VAL A 109 13.75 -9.77 -1.97
C VAL A 109 14.57 -8.80 -1.11
N ALA A 110 14.13 -8.50 0.12
CA ALA A 110 14.87 -7.65 1.04
C ALA A 110 16.23 -8.25 1.45
N ILE A 111 16.29 -9.56 1.69
CA ILE A 111 17.55 -10.28 1.98
C ILE A 111 18.47 -10.30 0.75
N ALA A 112 17.91 -10.52 -0.43
CA ALA A 112 18.67 -10.56 -1.69
C ALA A 112 19.14 -9.17 -2.16
N ALA A 113 18.51 -8.09 -1.69
CA ALA A 113 18.84 -6.73 -2.06
C ALA A 113 20.24 -6.35 -1.54
N LYS A 114 21.12 -5.97 -2.45
CA LYS A 114 22.46 -5.44 -2.13
C LYS A 114 22.42 -4.00 -1.61
N ASP A 115 21.32 -3.28 -1.83
CA ASP A 115 21.12 -1.89 -1.44
C ASP A 115 20.35 -1.78 -0.10
N PRO A 116 20.95 -1.16 0.94
CA PRO A 116 20.31 -0.96 2.23
C PRO A 116 19.05 -0.08 2.19
N ALA A 117 18.90 0.80 1.19
CA ALA A 117 17.71 1.63 1.07
C ALA A 117 16.49 0.81 0.61
N SER A 118 16.68 -0.08 -0.35
CA SER A 118 15.66 -1.02 -0.82
C SER A 118 15.21 -1.99 0.29
N GLY A 119 16.14 -2.53 1.08
CA GLY A 119 15.82 -3.42 2.21
C GLY A 119 14.94 -2.75 3.28
N ARG A 120 15.19 -1.47 3.59
CA ARG A 120 14.36 -0.70 4.53
C ARG A 120 12.93 -0.48 4.04
N GLN A 121 12.73 -0.30 2.73
CA GLN A 121 11.39 -0.14 2.16
C GLN A 121 10.57 -1.43 2.30
N PHE A 122 11.14 -2.58 1.93
CA PHE A 122 10.46 -3.87 2.09
C PHE A 122 10.15 -4.18 3.55
N SER A 123 11.07 -3.87 4.48
CA SER A 123 10.79 -4.03 5.91
C SER A 123 9.58 -3.22 6.37
N SER A 124 9.45 -1.97 5.92
CA SER A 124 8.28 -1.14 6.24
C SER A 124 6.98 -1.73 5.66
N GLN A 125 7.01 -2.23 4.42
CA GLN A 125 5.85 -2.85 3.79
C GLN A 125 5.43 -4.14 4.51
N VAL A 126 6.39 -4.98 4.91
CA VAL A 126 6.12 -6.20 5.69
C VAL A 126 5.46 -5.85 7.03
N SER A 127 5.91 -4.80 7.73
CA SER A 127 5.26 -4.36 8.97
C SER A 127 3.80 -3.94 8.74
N ILE A 128 3.51 -3.24 7.64
CA ILE A 128 2.14 -2.84 7.29
C ILE A 128 1.28 -4.07 6.99
N LEU A 129 1.77 -5.00 6.16
CA LEU A 129 1.04 -6.23 5.82
C LEU A 129 0.80 -7.13 7.03
N SER A 130 1.75 -7.18 7.96
CA SER A 130 1.58 -7.88 9.24
C SER A 130 0.48 -7.27 10.08
N ALA A 131 0.41 -5.93 10.18
CA ALA A 131 -0.68 -5.25 10.86
C ALA A 131 -2.03 -5.50 10.19
N MET A 132 -2.09 -5.49 8.85
CA MET A 132 -3.31 -5.81 8.09
C MET A 132 -3.77 -7.25 8.35
N GLU A 133 -2.86 -8.22 8.33
CA GLU A 133 -3.18 -9.60 8.67
C GLU A 133 -3.72 -9.74 10.10
N LEU A 134 -3.11 -9.06 11.07
CA LEU A 134 -3.54 -9.12 12.47
C LEU A 134 -4.95 -8.56 12.66
N ILE A 135 -5.23 -7.39 12.08
CA ILE A 135 -6.56 -6.77 12.11
C ILE A 135 -7.58 -7.71 11.45
N TRP A 136 -7.23 -8.29 10.30
CA TRP A 136 -8.11 -9.23 9.61
C TRP A 136 -8.40 -10.48 10.45
N ASN A 137 -7.38 -11.05 11.09
CA ASN A 137 -7.52 -12.21 11.98
C ASN A 137 -8.44 -11.90 13.17
N LEU A 138 -8.32 -10.69 13.75
CA LEU A 138 -9.22 -10.24 14.80
C LEU A 138 -10.67 -10.14 14.29
N CYS A 139 -10.88 -9.56 13.11
CA CYS A 139 -12.20 -9.48 12.49
C CYS A 139 -12.78 -10.88 12.20
N GLU A 140 -11.96 -11.83 11.73
CA GLU A 140 -12.40 -13.22 11.53
C GLU A 140 -12.94 -13.83 12.83
N ILE A 141 -12.21 -13.67 13.93
CA ILE A 141 -12.65 -14.17 15.25
C ILE A 141 -13.95 -13.48 15.70
N LEU A 142 -13.99 -12.15 15.63
CA LEU A 142 -15.09 -11.34 16.17
C LEU A 142 -16.38 -11.41 15.37
N PHE A 143 -16.33 -11.66 14.05
CA PHE A 143 -17.49 -11.54 13.19
C PHE A 143 -17.84 -12.82 12.42
N ILE A 144 -16.86 -13.72 12.20
CA ILE A 144 -17.09 -14.96 11.45
C ILE A 144 -17.13 -16.14 12.42
N GLU A 145 -16.14 -16.25 13.30
CA GLU A 145 -15.99 -17.42 14.16
C GLU A 145 -16.84 -17.37 15.43
N VAL A 146 -17.39 -16.21 15.84
CA VAL A 146 -18.21 -15.99 17.05
C VAL A 146 -18.71 -17.30 17.63
N ALA A 147 -18.04 -17.74 18.70
CA ALA A 147 -18.46 -18.90 19.45
C ALA A 147 -19.94 -18.67 19.83
N PRO A 148 -20.84 -19.66 19.64
CA PRO A 148 -22.15 -19.58 20.24
C PRO A 148 -21.93 -19.61 21.76
N GLY A 149 -21.78 -18.44 22.36
CA GLY A 149 -21.83 -18.28 23.80
C GLY A 149 -23.23 -18.68 24.22
N ASP A 150 -23.31 -19.73 25.05
CA ASP A 150 -24.42 -20.14 25.88
C ASP A 150 -25.61 -19.16 25.88
N ILE A 151 -26.58 -19.40 25.01
CA ILE A 151 -27.97 -19.27 25.45
C ILE A 151 -28.23 -20.54 26.25
N GLY A 152 -27.70 -20.58 27.48
CA GLY A 152 -28.25 -21.47 28.49
C GLY A 152 -29.74 -21.17 28.61
N PRO A 153 -30.61 -22.18 28.73
CA PRO A 153 -32.03 -21.92 28.90
C PRO A 153 -32.21 -21.12 30.20
N ASN A 154 -32.58 -19.85 30.06
CA ASN A 154 -33.05 -19.04 31.16
C ASN A 154 -34.46 -19.51 31.53
N VAL A 155 -34.59 -19.96 32.79
CA VAL A 155 -35.81 -20.12 33.61
C VAL A 155 -36.80 -21.21 33.18
#